data_AF-A0A4V1IVN9-F1
#
_entry.id   AF-A0A4V1IVN9-F1
#
_cell.length_a   1.000
_cell.length_b   1.000
_cell.length_c   1.000
_cell.angle_alpha   90.00
_cell.angle_beta   90.00
_cell.angle_gamma   90.00
#
_symmetry.space_group_name_H-M   'P 1'
#
loop_
_entity.id
_entity.type
_entity.pdbx_description
1 polymer ?
#
loop_
_entity_poly.entity_id
_entity_poly.type
_entity_poly.pdbx_seq_one_letter_code
_entity_poly.pdbx_strand_id
1 'polypeptide(L)'
;MSDRASKRYSVSALYSMAAEQDEEVEDELAREQRSLRDLKARISSQSKRNFILERDVRYLDSRIALLIQNRMALHEQQEVASHLEETENVEGGFPDDRKKQHYGNLFFLLQAEPRHMAHLTRLVTLAEIDTLLQTVMFTLYGNQYESREEHLLLTMFQSVLSAQFETATDFGSLLRANTPVSRMMTTYTRRGPGQTYLKHVLSESINRLIEDRDTDLEINPLKVYERMVKEMEDRGEPCDLPRGVSGDMAAENEDVQKIIAPRLEKLMDIANAFLDTIMSSMEHVPYGIRWICKQIRSLTKRKYPNATEYSVCSLIGGFFFLRFINPAIVTPNAYMLVESMPQKNPRRTLTLMAKMLQNLANKPSYSKETYMIKLNPFVDNNKQRINKFLNELCEVGDFFESLEMDQYMALSKKDLSLSITLNEVYNTHTLLEQHLDELAPTDAHHLRIVLSELGPAPAQVSRSENKTIELPLFSRWETPISDINMLTGDNSLSQNDILFMETKSIFVQLLRSMSQMARRNFVLPAVAEAAATSKDAMLVRKGIKVADMLRELEDLGVVSRMDNYKLLTE
;
A
#
# COMPACT_ATOMS: atom_id res chain seq x y z
N MET A 1 18.45 14.39 -72.38
CA MET A 1 17.90 13.02 -72.24
C MET A 1 18.04 12.64 -70.78
N SER A 2 16.91 12.35 -70.14
CA SER A 2 16.75 12.18 -68.69
C SER A 2 16.76 10.68 -68.38
N ASP A 3 17.79 10.20 -67.69
CA ASP A 3 17.81 8.84 -67.13
C ASP A 3 17.23 8.86 -65.71
N ARG A 4 15.90 8.67 -65.63
CA ARG A 4 15.23 8.28 -64.39
C ARG A 4 15.49 6.79 -64.13
N ALA A 5 16.60 6.48 -63.47
CA ALA A 5 16.82 5.16 -62.89
C ALA A 5 15.89 4.97 -61.68
N SER A 6 14.78 4.26 -61.89
CA SER A 6 13.84 3.84 -60.85
C SER A 6 14.53 2.84 -59.92
N LYS A 7 14.98 3.29 -58.73
CA LYS A 7 15.38 2.41 -57.62
C LYS A 7 14.16 1.65 -57.11
N ARG A 8 13.85 0.49 -57.71
CA ARG A 8 13.00 -0.52 -57.08
C ARG A 8 13.85 -1.18 -55.98
N TYR A 9 13.69 -0.72 -54.75
CA TYR A 9 14.10 -1.52 -53.60
C TYR A 9 13.35 -2.85 -53.68
N SER A 10 14.09 -3.96 -53.67
CA SER A 10 13.51 -5.30 -53.55
C SER A 10 12.64 -5.33 -52.30
N VAL A 11 11.41 -5.85 -52.41
CA VAL A 11 10.51 -6.04 -51.25
C VAL A 11 11.21 -6.83 -50.15
N SER A 12 12.10 -7.75 -50.50
CA SER A 12 12.94 -8.50 -49.55
C SER A 12 13.98 -7.62 -48.82
N ALA A 13 14.51 -6.57 -49.44
CA ALA A 13 15.42 -5.64 -48.77
C ALA A 13 14.69 -4.70 -47.81
N LEU A 14 13.44 -4.30 -48.15
CA LEU A 14 12.58 -3.54 -47.24
C LEU A 14 12.11 -4.39 -46.04
N TYR A 15 11.80 -5.67 -46.26
CA TYR A 15 11.51 -6.61 -45.18
C TYR A 15 12.72 -6.89 -44.28
N SER A 16 13.93 -6.98 -44.83
CA SER A 16 15.16 -7.16 -44.05
C SER A 16 15.47 -5.94 -43.18
N MET A 17 15.31 -4.72 -43.71
CA MET A 17 15.50 -3.49 -42.92
C MET A 17 14.40 -3.29 -41.88
N ALA A 18 13.16 -3.71 -42.16
CA ALA A 18 12.07 -3.69 -41.18
C ALA A 18 12.29 -4.73 -40.07
N ALA A 19 12.77 -5.92 -40.42
CA ALA A 19 13.11 -6.98 -39.46
C ALA A 19 14.30 -6.58 -38.56
N GLU A 20 15.35 -5.96 -39.12
CA GLU A 20 16.48 -5.44 -38.34
C GLU A 20 16.05 -4.29 -37.41
N GLN A 21 15.18 -3.39 -37.87
CA GLN A 21 14.59 -2.36 -37.01
C GLN A 21 13.64 -2.95 -35.95
N ASP A 22 12.89 -4.00 -36.27
CA ASP A 22 12.02 -4.69 -35.32
C ASP A 22 12.82 -5.45 -34.25
N GLU A 23 13.96 -6.05 -34.61
CA GLU A 23 14.91 -6.68 -33.68
C GLU A 23 15.62 -5.64 -32.78
N GLU A 24 16.05 -4.50 -33.32
CA GLU A 24 16.63 -3.41 -32.52
C GLU A 24 15.60 -2.81 -31.55
N VAL A 25 14.36 -2.61 -32.00
CA VAL A 25 13.25 -2.15 -31.13
C VAL A 25 12.88 -3.21 -30.10
N GLU A 26 12.98 -4.51 -30.43
CA GLU A 26 12.85 -5.60 -29.45
C GLU A 26 13.92 -5.56 -28.38
N ASP A 27 15.17 -5.36 -28.78
CA ASP A 27 16.29 -5.35 -27.86
C ASP A 27 16.28 -4.07 -26.99
N GLU A 28 15.96 -2.90 -27.56
CA GLU A 28 15.78 -1.67 -26.79
C GLU A 28 14.59 -1.77 -25.82
N LEU A 29 13.43 -2.26 -26.26
CA LEU A 29 12.27 -2.45 -25.39
C LEU A 29 12.56 -3.49 -24.29
N ALA A 30 13.26 -4.58 -24.62
CA ALA A 30 13.65 -5.60 -23.64
C ALA A 30 14.66 -5.04 -22.64
N ARG A 31 15.61 -4.21 -23.07
CA ARG A 31 16.54 -3.48 -22.20
C ARG A 31 15.80 -2.52 -21.28
N GLU A 32 14.88 -1.71 -21.79
CA GLU A 32 14.07 -0.79 -20.99
C GLU A 32 13.17 -1.52 -19.99
N GLN A 33 12.58 -2.65 -20.39
CA GLN A 33 11.79 -3.49 -19.47
C GLN A 33 12.64 -4.13 -18.37
N ARG A 34 13.87 -4.58 -18.69
CA ARG A 34 14.82 -5.07 -17.67
C ARG A 34 15.23 -3.95 -16.73
N SER A 35 15.61 -2.78 -17.26
CA SER A 35 15.94 -1.58 -16.49
C SER A 35 14.80 -1.18 -15.54
N LEU A 36 13.55 -1.20 -16.03
CA LEU A 36 12.38 -0.92 -15.22
C LEU A 36 12.18 -1.95 -14.10
N ARG A 37 12.40 -3.24 -14.37
CA ARG A 37 12.33 -4.30 -13.35
C ARG A 37 13.42 -4.11 -12.29
N ASP A 38 14.65 -3.83 -12.70
CA ASP A 38 15.77 -3.60 -11.79
C ASP A 38 15.54 -2.34 -10.94
N LEU A 39 15.01 -1.27 -11.54
CA LEU A 39 14.66 -0.06 -10.81
C LEU A 39 13.54 -0.32 -9.80
N LYS A 40 12.50 -1.07 -10.16
CA LYS A 40 11.42 -1.47 -9.24
C LYS A 40 11.98 -2.29 -8.07
N ALA A 41 12.84 -3.27 -8.33
CA ALA A 41 13.49 -4.08 -7.31
C ALA A 41 14.35 -3.23 -6.35
N ARG A 42 15.12 -2.27 -6.90
CA ARG A 42 15.90 -1.32 -6.11
C ARG A 42 15.01 -0.43 -5.23
N ILE A 43 13.88 0.06 -5.76
CA ILE A 43 12.92 0.85 -4.98
C ILE A 43 12.30 0.03 -3.84
N SER A 44 11.93 -1.23 -4.10
CA SER A 44 11.42 -2.13 -3.05
C SER A 44 12.47 -2.40 -1.97
N SER A 45 13.72 -2.68 -2.35
CA SER A 45 14.83 -2.88 -1.40
C SER A 45 15.10 -1.63 -0.55
N GLN A 46 15.12 -0.44 -1.16
CA GLN A 46 15.26 0.83 -0.45
C GLN A 46 14.06 1.13 0.45
N SER A 47 12.83 0.81 0.02
CA SER A 47 11.62 0.97 0.83
C SER A 47 11.67 0.11 2.10
N LYS A 48 12.16 -1.13 1.97
CA LYS A 48 12.40 -2.03 3.10
C LYS A 48 13.45 -1.46 4.07
N ARG A 49 14.58 -0.96 3.56
CA ARG A 49 15.64 -0.32 4.37
C ARG A 49 15.12 0.91 5.11
N ASN A 50 14.39 1.79 4.41
CA ASN A 50 13.81 2.99 5.01
C ASN A 50 12.83 2.63 6.13
N PHE A 51 11.99 1.61 5.95
CA PHE A 51 11.07 1.18 6.98
C PHE A 51 11.79 0.67 8.25
N ILE A 52 12.88 -0.10 8.09
CA ILE A 52 13.71 -0.58 9.21
C ILE A 52 14.33 0.61 9.94
N LEU A 53 14.93 1.55 9.21
CA LEU A 53 15.53 2.76 9.80
C LEU A 53 14.51 3.60 10.54
N GLU A 54 13.32 3.81 9.98
CA GLU A 54 12.24 4.53 10.65
C GLU A 54 11.77 3.82 11.92
N ARG A 55 11.72 2.49 11.92
CA ARG A 55 11.40 1.71 13.13
C ARG A 55 12.50 1.88 14.17
N ASP A 56 13.75 1.81 13.76
CA ASP A 56 14.89 1.99 14.65
C ASP A 56 14.94 3.41 15.22
N VAL A 57 14.65 4.44 14.42
CA VAL A 57 14.48 5.83 14.90
C VAL A 57 13.36 5.90 15.93
N ARG A 58 12.18 5.31 15.68
CA ARG A 58 11.09 5.30 16.67
C ARG A 58 11.47 4.59 17.97
N TYR A 59 12.21 3.49 17.87
CA TYR A 59 12.72 2.75 19.03
C TYR A 59 13.69 3.63 19.83
N LEU A 60 14.67 4.24 19.14
CA LEU A 60 15.64 5.14 19.76
C LEU A 60 14.97 6.37 20.38
N ASP A 61 13.99 6.99 19.72
CA ASP A 61 13.24 8.14 20.26
C ASP A 61 12.50 7.78 21.55
N SER A 62 11.83 6.61 21.57
CA SER A 62 11.15 6.11 22.78
C SER A 62 12.15 5.87 23.92
N ARG A 63 13.35 5.43 23.59
CA ARG A 63 14.38 5.08 24.57
C ARG A 63 15.17 6.30 25.04
N ILE A 64 15.42 7.29 24.18
CA ILE A 64 15.94 8.61 24.53
C ILE A 64 14.98 9.32 25.49
N ALA A 65 13.67 9.22 25.28
CA ALA A 65 12.70 9.75 26.23
C ALA A 65 12.84 9.13 27.64
N LEU A 66 13.21 7.84 27.72
CA LEU A 66 13.49 7.14 28.98
C LEU A 66 14.89 7.47 29.55
N LEU A 67 15.90 7.70 28.70
CA LEU A 67 17.22 8.21 29.10
C LEU A 67 17.09 9.57 29.78
N ILE A 68 16.33 10.48 29.18
CA ILE A 68 16.08 11.83 29.71
C ILE A 68 15.38 11.74 31.08
N GLN A 69 14.62 10.69 31.34
CA GLN A 69 13.99 10.41 32.63
C GLN A 69 14.89 9.62 33.62
N ASN A 70 16.17 9.37 33.29
CA ASN A 70 17.16 8.63 34.09
C ASN A 70 16.68 7.25 34.56
N ARG A 71 15.95 6.52 33.72
CA ARG A 71 15.33 5.22 34.06
C ARG A 71 15.90 4.01 33.33
N MET A 72 17.01 4.13 32.63
CA MET A 72 17.50 3.03 31.78
C MET A 72 18.40 2.02 32.48
N ALA A 73 18.12 0.75 32.22
CA ALA A 73 18.92 -0.38 32.69
C ALA A 73 20.09 -0.70 31.72
N LEU A 74 21.13 -1.38 32.23
CA LEU A 74 22.34 -1.74 31.47
C LEU A 74 22.07 -2.58 30.21
N HIS A 75 21.11 -3.52 30.26
CA HIS A 75 20.74 -4.31 29.08
C HIS A 75 20.13 -3.45 27.96
N GLU A 76 19.42 -2.38 28.32
CA GLU A 76 18.78 -1.47 27.37
C GLU A 76 19.83 -0.57 26.69
N GLN A 77 20.96 -0.32 27.35
CA GLN A 77 22.09 0.39 26.74
C GLN A 77 22.79 -0.46 25.66
N GLN A 78 22.93 -1.78 25.90
CA GLN A 78 23.45 -2.71 24.89
C GLN A 78 22.51 -2.85 23.69
N GLU A 79 21.19 -2.88 23.92
CA GLU A 79 20.22 -2.84 22.81
C GLU A 79 20.34 -1.55 22.00
N VAL A 80 20.38 -0.38 22.64
CA VAL A 80 20.58 0.90 21.95
C VAL A 80 21.87 0.93 21.14
N ALA A 81 22.97 0.40 21.69
CA ALA A 81 24.25 0.32 20.97
C ALA A 81 24.11 -0.54 19.70
N SER A 82 23.42 -1.68 19.76
CA SER A 82 23.16 -2.50 18.58
C SER A 82 22.31 -1.79 17.52
N HIS A 83 21.39 -0.92 17.94
CA HIS A 83 20.57 -0.10 17.03
C HIS A 83 21.37 1.01 16.31
N LEU A 84 22.56 1.35 16.80
CA LEU A 84 23.44 2.37 16.23
C LEU A 84 24.51 1.79 15.29
N GLU A 85 24.68 0.46 15.25
CA GLU A 85 25.60 -0.20 14.32
C GLU A 85 25.08 -0.14 12.88
N GLU A 86 25.92 0.34 11.95
CA GLU A 86 25.57 0.40 10.54
C GLU A 86 25.42 -1.01 9.95
N THR A 87 24.25 -1.30 9.40
CA THR A 87 24.00 -2.56 8.70
C THR A 87 24.52 -2.44 7.26
N GLU A 88 25.71 -2.97 7.01
CA GLU A 88 26.15 -3.29 5.65
C GLU A 88 25.33 -4.48 5.14
N ASN A 89 24.81 -4.39 3.92
CA ASN A 89 24.16 -5.52 3.25
C ASN A 89 25.25 -6.54 2.87
N VAL A 90 25.64 -7.36 3.83
CA VAL A 90 26.50 -8.50 3.55
C VAL A 90 25.62 -9.60 2.96
N GLU A 91 25.72 -9.80 1.65
CA GLU A 91 25.16 -11.00 1.00
C GLU A 91 25.79 -12.23 1.65
N GLY A 92 24.95 -13.13 2.15
CA GLY A 92 25.37 -14.32 2.86
C GLY A 92 24.82 -15.60 2.25
N GLY A 93 25.62 -16.66 2.27
CA GLY A 93 25.10 -18.02 2.06
C GLY A 93 24.26 -18.47 3.26
N PHE A 94 23.20 -19.23 3.01
CA PHE A 94 22.49 -19.91 4.07
C PHE A 94 23.34 -21.09 4.57
N PRO A 95 23.46 -21.35 5.89
CA PRO A 95 24.39 -22.36 6.41
C PRO A 95 24.11 -23.81 5.97
N ASP A 96 22.87 -24.11 5.56
CA ASP A 96 22.39 -25.46 5.23
C ASP A 96 21.48 -25.44 3.99
N ASP A 97 21.99 -25.94 2.86
CA ASP A 97 21.28 -25.94 1.58
C ASP A 97 19.94 -26.70 1.63
N ARG A 98 19.84 -27.76 2.45
CA ARG A 98 18.59 -28.52 2.59
C ARG A 98 17.54 -27.69 3.32
N LYS A 99 17.91 -27.05 4.44
CA LYS A 99 17.01 -26.13 5.15
C LYS A 99 16.63 -24.93 4.29
N LYS A 100 17.56 -24.42 3.48
CA LYS A 100 17.27 -23.35 2.49
C LYS A 100 16.14 -23.78 1.54
N GLN A 101 16.17 -25.01 1.03
CA GLN A 101 15.09 -25.54 0.19
C GLN A 101 13.75 -25.67 0.95
N HIS A 102 13.77 -26.19 2.18
CA HIS A 102 12.56 -26.31 2.99
C HIS A 102 11.94 -24.93 3.33
N TYR A 103 12.77 -23.93 3.63
CA TYR A 103 12.30 -22.55 3.80
C TYR A 103 11.77 -21.97 2.48
N GLY A 104 12.40 -22.27 1.35
CA GLY A 104 11.91 -21.89 0.03
C GLY A 104 10.47 -22.36 -0.22
N ASN A 105 10.20 -23.63 0.11
CA ASN A 105 8.86 -24.19 0.02
C ASN A 105 7.88 -23.60 1.06
N LEU A 106 8.33 -23.32 2.29
CA LEU A 106 7.52 -22.63 3.29
C LEU A 106 7.08 -21.24 2.78
N PHE A 107 8.02 -20.43 2.33
CA PHE A 107 7.74 -19.07 1.91
C PHE A 107 6.95 -19.00 0.59
N PHE A 108 7.12 -19.98 -0.29
CA PHE A 108 6.23 -20.15 -1.43
C PHE A 108 4.77 -20.37 -0.96
N LEU A 109 4.55 -21.30 -0.03
CA LEU A 109 3.22 -21.58 0.53
C LEU A 109 2.60 -20.34 1.20
N LEU A 110 3.40 -19.59 1.98
CA LEU A 110 2.92 -18.36 2.64
C LEU A 110 2.57 -17.24 1.66
N GLN A 111 3.23 -17.19 0.50
CA GLN A 111 2.94 -16.23 -0.57
C GLN A 111 1.74 -16.66 -1.43
N ALA A 112 1.64 -17.95 -1.75
CA ALA A 112 0.56 -18.52 -2.55
C ALA A 112 -0.78 -18.56 -1.79
N GLU A 113 -0.73 -18.77 -0.47
CA GLU A 113 -1.91 -18.86 0.38
C GLU A 113 -1.94 -17.76 1.47
N PRO A 114 -2.42 -16.54 1.14
CA PRO A 114 -2.46 -15.41 2.06
C PRO A 114 -3.27 -15.66 3.35
N ARG A 115 -4.13 -16.68 3.36
CA ARG A 115 -4.94 -17.10 4.51
C ARG A 115 -4.10 -17.40 5.76
N HIS A 116 -2.92 -17.99 5.60
CA HIS A 116 -2.05 -18.34 6.73
C HIS A 116 -1.53 -17.09 7.42
N MET A 117 -0.98 -16.15 6.64
CA MET A 117 -0.49 -14.87 7.17
C MET A 117 -1.64 -14.02 7.74
N ALA A 118 -2.81 -14.04 7.10
CA ALA A 118 -4.01 -13.36 7.60
C ALA A 118 -4.45 -13.92 8.96
N HIS A 119 -4.42 -15.25 9.13
CA HIS A 119 -4.75 -15.87 10.40
C HIS A 119 -3.70 -15.52 11.47
N LEU A 120 -2.41 -15.68 11.16
CA LEU A 120 -1.31 -15.37 12.08
C LEU A 120 -1.36 -13.92 12.58
N THR A 121 -1.65 -12.96 11.68
CA THR A 121 -1.78 -11.53 12.02
C THR A 121 -2.83 -11.25 13.10
N ARG A 122 -3.81 -12.13 13.28
CA ARG A 122 -4.85 -11.99 14.31
C ARG A 122 -4.45 -12.60 15.65
N LEU A 123 -3.46 -13.50 15.67
CA LEU A 123 -3.02 -14.22 16.86
C LEU A 123 -1.84 -13.55 17.55
N VAL A 124 -0.98 -12.87 16.79
CA VAL A 124 0.21 -12.20 17.32
C VAL A 124 -0.12 -11.04 18.26
N THR A 125 0.79 -10.79 19.20
CA THR A 125 0.68 -9.68 20.14
C THR A 125 0.99 -8.32 19.47
N LEU A 126 0.66 -7.23 20.15
CA LEU A 126 1.02 -5.88 19.70
C LEU A 126 2.54 -5.62 19.70
N ALA A 127 3.34 -6.44 20.38
CA ALA A 127 4.80 -6.34 20.35
C ALA A 127 5.40 -7.01 19.10
N GLU A 128 4.78 -8.09 18.63
CA GLU A 128 5.25 -8.89 17.49
C GLU A 128 4.70 -8.41 16.16
N ILE A 129 3.56 -7.71 16.16
CA ILE A 129 2.87 -7.33 14.92
C ILE A 129 3.75 -6.50 13.98
N ASP A 130 4.53 -5.54 14.50
CA ASP A 130 5.33 -4.66 13.64
C ASP A 130 6.46 -5.43 12.94
N THR A 131 7.02 -6.48 13.56
CA THR A 131 8.04 -7.34 12.93
C THR A 131 7.42 -8.29 11.91
N LEU A 132 6.23 -8.84 12.19
CA LEU A 132 5.47 -9.65 11.24
C LEU A 132 5.06 -8.84 10.01
N LEU A 133 4.53 -7.63 10.20
CA LEU A 133 4.10 -6.75 9.12
C LEU A 133 5.27 -6.30 8.24
N GLN A 134 6.47 -6.14 8.83
CA GLN A 134 7.68 -5.90 8.05
C GLN A 134 7.90 -7.03 7.04
N THR A 135 7.93 -8.28 7.49
CA THR A 135 8.13 -9.44 6.61
C THR A 135 7.00 -9.54 5.59
N VAL A 136 5.74 -9.37 5.99
CA VAL A 136 4.59 -9.49 5.09
C VAL A 136 4.59 -8.40 4.01
N MET A 137 4.68 -7.13 4.39
CA MET A 137 4.42 -6.00 3.47
C MET A 137 5.63 -5.53 2.68
N PHE A 138 6.84 -5.80 3.16
CA PHE A 138 8.09 -5.34 2.55
C PHE A 138 9.00 -6.47 2.07
N THR A 139 8.71 -7.72 2.44
CA THR A 139 9.47 -8.90 1.98
C THR A 139 8.58 -9.84 1.16
N LEU A 140 7.52 -10.44 1.70
CA LEU A 140 6.67 -11.40 0.99
C LEU A 140 5.84 -10.80 -0.14
N TYR A 141 5.29 -9.61 0.13
CA TYR A 141 4.52 -8.81 -0.83
C TYR A 141 5.19 -7.43 -1.01
N GLY A 142 6.52 -7.42 -0.98
CA GLY A 142 7.34 -6.21 -1.01
C GLY A 142 7.40 -5.52 -2.37
N ASN A 143 7.12 -6.25 -3.46
CA ASN A 143 7.08 -5.69 -4.80
C ASN A 143 5.74 -5.00 -5.06
N GLN A 144 5.58 -3.82 -4.47
CA GLN A 144 4.39 -2.96 -4.59
C GLN A 144 4.04 -2.51 -6.02
N TYR A 145 4.88 -2.81 -7.01
CA TYR A 145 4.67 -2.48 -8.43
C TYR A 145 4.35 -3.70 -9.30
N GLU A 146 4.26 -4.89 -8.70
CA GLU A 146 3.76 -6.10 -9.34
C GLU A 146 2.31 -6.34 -8.88
N SER A 147 1.38 -6.38 -9.85
CA SER A 147 -0.06 -6.51 -9.59
C SER A 147 -0.37 -7.75 -8.76
N ARG A 148 0.31 -8.86 -9.03
CA ARG A 148 0.13 -10.12 -8.31
C ARG A 148 0.36 -9.98 -6.80
N GLU A 149 1.52 -9.48 -6.40
CA GLU A 149 1.86 -9.35 -4.98
C GLU A 149 0.93 -8.35 -4.28
N GLU A 150 0.58 -7.26 -4.96
CA GLU A 150 -0.37 -6.28 -4.46
C GLU A 150 -1.75 -6.91 -4.23
N HIS A 151 -2.27 -7.65 -5.21
CA HIS A 151 -3.56 -8.32 -5.12
C HIS A 151 -3.56 -9.42 -4.05
N LEU A 152 -2.49 -10.22 -3.91
CA LEU A 152 -2.35 -11.21 -2.84
C LEU A 152 -2.36 -10.54 -1.45
N LEU A 153 -1.65 -9.42 -1.30
CA LEU A 153 -1.67 -8.65 -0.07
C LEU A 153 -3.07 -8.09 0.22
N LEU A 154 -3.78 -7.58 -0.79
CA LEU A 154 -5.15 -7.11 -0.63
C LEU A 154 -6.12 -8.26 -0.26
N THR A 155 -5.92 -9.46 -0.78
CA THR A 155 -6.66 -10.67 -0.37
C THR A 155 -6.39 -11.01 1.10
N MET A 156 -5.14 -10.91 1.56
CA MET A 156 -4.80 -11.04 2.98
C MET A 156 -5.56 -10.00 3.82
N PHE A 157 -5.54 -8.73 3.40
CA PHE A 157 -6.27 -7.64 4.04
C PHE A 157 -7.76 -7.93 4.16
N GLN A 158 -8.37 -8.47 3.10
CA GLN A 158 -9.79 -8.84 3.08
C GLN A 158 -10.13 -9.84 4.17
N SER A 159 -9.30 -10.88 4.30
CA SER A 159 -9.50 -11.96 5.27
C SER A 159 -9.37 -11.42 6.70
N VAL A 160 -8.32 -10.64 6.97
CA VAL A 160 -8.10 -10.02 8.29
C VAL A 160 -9.22 -9.05 8.65
N LEU A 161 -9.62 -8.17 7.72
CA LEU A 161 -10.71 -7.22 7.94
C LEU A 161 -12.04 -7.94 8.17
N SER A 162 -12.36 -8.96 7.38
CA SER A 162 -13.61 -9.71 7.53
C SER A 162 -13.72 -10.33 8.93
N ALA A 163 -12.67 -11.00 9.39
CA ALA A 163 -12.62 -11.58 10.72
C ALA A 163 -12.68 -10.53 11.85
N GLN A 164 -12.02 -9.37 11.67
CA GLN A 164 -12.11 -8.27 12.62
C GLN A 164 -13.53 -7.69 12.71
N PHE A 165 -14.20 -7.56 11.57
CA PHE A 165 -15.60 -7.15 11.55
C PHE A 165 -16.45 -8.21 12.24
N GLU A 166 -16.31 -9.49 11.97
CA GLU A 166 -17.10 -10.57 12.59
C GLU A 166 -16.99 -10.59 14.12
N THR A 167 -15.78 -10.43 14.65
CA THR A 167 -15.48 -10.45 16.09
C THR A 167 -15.82 -9.14 16.83
N ALA A 168 -15.99 -8.03 16.12
CA ALA A 168 -16.26 -6.73 16.73
C ALA A 168 -17.60 -6.67 17.48
N THR A 169 -17.59 -6.28 18.76
CA THR A 169 -18.82 -6.10 19.55
C THR A 169 -19.32 -4.66 19.53
N ASP A 170 -18.40 -3.70 19.51
CA ASP A 170 -18.71 -2.27 19.55
C ASP A 170 -18.36 -1.58 18.23
N PHE A 171 -19.33 -0.84 17.69
CA PHE A 171 -19.17 -0.05 16.47
C PHE A 171 -18.23 1.14 16.69
N GLY A 172 -18.25 1.74 17.89
CA GLY A 172 -17.50 2.97 18.18
C GLY A 172 -15.98 2.77 18.18
N SER A 173 -15.51 1.61 18.63
CA SER A 173 -14.11 1.21 18.72
C SER A 173 -13.59 0.45 17.49
N LEU A 174 -14.50 -0.04 16.64
CA LEU A 174 -14.18 -0.78 15.43
C LEU A 174 -13.28 0.04 14.51
N LEU A 175 -12.13 -0.54 14.14
CA LEU A 175 -11.10 0.14 13.36
C LEU A 175 -10.71 1.50 13.98
N ARG A 176 -10.78 1.69 15.29
CA ARG A 176 -10.25 2.89 15.97
C ARG A 176 -9.29 2.51 17.09
N ALA A 177 -9.53 1.37 17.74
CA ALA A 177 -8.63 0.83 18.73
C ALA A 177 -7.27 0.45 18.11
N ASN A 178 -6.24 0.41 18.96
CA ASN A 178 -4.91 -0.05 18.59
C ASN A 178 -4.90 -1.59 18.56
N THR A 179 -5.28 -2.16 17.43
CA THR A 179 -5.28 -3.61 17.15
C THR A 179 -4.25 -3.99 16.09
N PRO A 180 -3.88 -5.27 15.96
CA PRO A 180 -3.03 -5.74 14.86
C PRO A 180 -3.53 -5.30 13.47
N VAL A 181 -4.84 -5.37 13.24
CA VAL A 181 -5.47 -4.92 11.99
C VAL A 181 -5.31 -3.42 11.76
N SER A 182 -5.42 -2.63 12.83
CA SER A 182 -5.20 -1.18 12.75
C SER A 182 -3.73 -0.82 12.46
N ARG A 183 -2.77 -1.61 12.97
CA ARG A 183 -1.34 -1.49 12.68
C ARG A 183 -1.06 -1.89 11.24
N MET A 184 -1.70 -2.96 10.77
CA MET A 184 -1.63 -3.43 9.39
C MET A 184 -2.07 -2.34 8.41
N MET A 185 -3.23 -1.72 8.64
CA MET A 185 -3.72 -0.59 7.83
C MET A 185 -2.76 0.60 7.81
N THR A 186 -2.25 1.02 8.98
CA THR A 186 -1.30 2.14 9.06
C THR A 186 0.04 1.82 8.39
N THR A 187 0.49 0.57 8.44
CA THR A 187 1.75 0.16 7.79
C THR A 187 1.62 0.14 6.28
N TYR A 188 0.48 -0.34 5.77
CA TYR A 188 0.20 -0.36 4.33
C TYR A 188 0.16 1.04 3.71
N THR A 189 -0.41 2.03 4.39
CA THR A 189 -0.44 3.42 3.89
C THR A 189 0.94 4.07 3.84
N ARG A 190 1.93 3.49 4.53
CA ARG A 190 3.34 3.92 4.49
C ARG A 190 4.15 3.25 3.39
N ARG A 191 3.55 2.37 2.58
CA ARG A 191 4.20 1.84 1.36
C ARG A 191 4.33 2.94 0.30
N GLY A 192 5.18 2.72 -0.70
CA GLY A 192 5.59 3.72 -1.69
C GLY A 192 4.43 4.44 -2.40
N PRO A 193 3.37 3.74 -2.87
CA PRO A 193 2.21 4.40 -3.49
C PRO A 193 1.52 5.39 -2.56
N GLY A 194 1.33 5.01 -1.28
CA GLY A 194 0.73 5.88 -0.27
C GLY A 194 1.59 7.11 0.03
N GLN A 195 2.90 6.91 0.20
CA GLN A 195 3.84 8.02 0.42
C GLN A 195 3.89 8.99 -0.77
N THR A 196 3.92 8.45 -2.01
CA THR A 196 3.95 9.25 -3.23
C THR A 196 2.72 10.13 -3.34
N TYR A 197 1.54 9.57 -3.03
CA TYR A 197 0.30 10.34 -2.99
C TYR A 197 0.33 11.44 -1.92
N LEU A 198 0.77 11.14 -0.69
CA LEU A 198 0.88 12.16 0.37
C LEU A 198 1.81 13.30 -0.03
N LYS A 199 2.94 12.99 -0.67
CA LYS A 199 3.88 14.00 -1.17
C LYS A 199 3.24 14.86 -2.25
N HIS A 200 2.52 14.26 -3.18
CA HIS A 200 1.84 14.99 -4.24
C HIS A 200 0.75 15.94 -3.69
N VAL A 201 -0.03 15.49 -2.70
CA VAL A 201 -1.22 16.22 -2.22
C VAL A 201 -0.91 17.23 -1.11
N LEU A 202 0.02 16.91 -0.19
CA LEU A 202 0.19 17.67 1.04
C LEU A 202 1.47 18.51 1.07
N SER A 203 2.52 18.16 0.32
CA SER A 203 3.82 18.82 0.46
C SER A 203 3.75 20.32 0.20
N GLU A 204 3.10 20.75 -0.88
CA GLU A 204 3.04 22.18 -1.21
C GLU A 204 2.28 22.98 -0.14
N SER A 205 1.09 22.52 0.25
CA SER A 205 0.27 23.18 1.27
C SER A 205 0.94 23.23 2.65
N ILE A 206 1.69 22.19 3.02
CA ILE A 206 2.44 22.15 4.29
C ILE A 206 3.65 23.09 4.23
N ASN A 207 4.41 23.11 3.13
CA ASN A 207 5.58 23.98 3.01
C ASN A 207 5.19 25.46 3.03
N ARG A 208 4.12 25.85 2.32
CA ARG A 208 3.57 27.22 2.36
C ARG A 208 3.21 27.66 3.80
N LEU A 209 2.68 26.74 4.61
CA LEU A 209 2.35 27.03 6.00
C LEU A 209 3.59 27.16 6.90
N ILE A 210 4.65 26.42 6.60
CA ILE A 210 5.91 26.46 7.37
C ILE A 210 6.73 27.71 7.05
N GLU A 211 6.60 28.24 5.83
CA GLU A 211 7.21 29.51 5.43
C GLU A 211 6.64 30.71 6.20
N ASP A 212 5.35 30.68 6.56
CA ASP A 212 4.69 31.69 7.42
C ASP A 212 5.04 31.48 8.92
N ARG A 213 6.31 31.76 9.27
CA ARG A 213 6.87 31.49 10.60
C ARG A 213 6.29 32.34 11.72
N ASP A 214 5.85 33.55 11.40
CA ASP A 214 5.44 34.55 12.40
C ASP A 214 3.95 34.47 12.75
N THR A 215 3.14 33.75 11.96
CA THR A 215 1.70 33.62 12.25
C THR A 215 1.44 32.66 13.42
N ASP A 216 0.97 33.22 14.53
CA ASP A 216 0.43 32.46 15.67
C ASP A 216 -1.09 32.25 15.55
N LEU A 217 -1.51 31.03 15.21
CA LEU A 217 -2.92 30.62 15.15
C LEU A 217 -3.39 29.86 16.40
N GLU A 218 -2.80 30.12 17.57
CA GLU A 218 -3.35 29.55 18.81
C GLU A 218 -4.72 30.16 19.12
N ILE A 219 -5.69 29.27 19.33
CA ILE A 219 -7.09 29.60 19.63
C ILE A 219 -7.52 29.15 21.03
N ASN A 220 -6.62 28.53 21.82
CA ASN A 220 -6.89 28.19 23.21
C ASN A 220 -6.94 29.48 24.06
N PRO A 221 -8.10 29.84 24.65
CA PRO A 221 -8.26 31.10 25.37
C PRO A 221 -7.28 31.29 26.54
N LEU A 222 -7.01 30.22 27.30
CA LEU A 222 -6.09 30.28 28.43
C LEU A 222 -4.67 30.64 27.98
N LYS A 223 -4.18 29.99 26.91
CA LYS A 223 -2.84 30.25 26.37
C LYS A 223 -2.71 31.62 25.69
N VAL A 224 -3.80 32.14 25.14
CA VAL A 224 -3.84 33.48 24.56
C VAL A 224 -3.83 34.51 25.69
N TYR A 225 -4.63 34.31 26.74
CA TYR A 225 -4.66 35.16 27.92
C TYR A 225 -3.30 35.23 28.62
N GLU A 226 -2.67 34.09 28.90
CA GLU A 226 -1.35 34.03 29.53
C GLU A 226 -0.28 34.78 28.73
N ARG A 227 -0.32 34.68 27.39
CA ARG A 227 0.60 35.41 26.52
C ARG A 227 0.31 36.89 26.50
N MET A 228 -0.96 37.27 26.43
CA MET A 228 -1.39 38.67 26.47
C MET A 228 -0.93 39.36 27.75
N VAL A 229 -1.15 38.73 28.91
CA VAL A 229 -0.68 39.23 30.22
C VAL A 229 0.84 39.38 30.23
N LYS A 230 1.57 38.36 29.78
CA LYS A 230 3.03 38.41 29.72
C LYS A 230 3.54 39.54 28.82
N GLU A 231 2.91 39.74 27.66
CA GLU A 231 3.30 40.81 26.74
C GLU A 231 2.96 42.22 27.27
N MET A 232 1.93 42.38 28.09
CA MET A 232 1.67 43.66 28.78
C MET A 232 2.71 43.93 29.87
N GLU A 233 3.09 42.90 30.62
CA GLU A 233 4.14 42.98 31.65
C GLU A 233 5.51 43.30 31.03
N ASP A 234 5.88 42.63 29.93
CA ASP A 234 7.13 42.88 29.20
C ASP A 234 7.16 44.30 28.60
N ARG A 235 6.00 44.90 28.32
CA ARG A 235 5.83 46.30 27.87
C ARG A 235 5.80 47.32 29.01
N GLY A 236 5.73 46.88 30.27
CA GLY A 236 5.68 47.76 31.44
C GLY A 236 4.32 48.43 31.67
N GLU A 237 3.24 47.89 31.11
CA GLU A 237 1.88 48.40 31.33
C GLU A 237 1.32 47.88 32.67
N PRO A 238 0.56 48.69 33.43
CA PRO A 238 -0.07 48.25 34.68
C PRO A 238 -1.10 47.15 34.38
N CYS A 239 -0.76 45.92 34.77
CA CYS A 239 -1.58 44.75 34.50
C CYS A 239 -2.49 44.43 35.70
N ASP A 240 -3.72 44.99 35.70
CA ASP A 240 -4.77 44.69 36.70
C ASP A 240 -5.48 43.33 36.45
N LEU A 241 -4.99 42.55 35.48
CA LEU A 241 -5.58 41.28 35.10
C LEU A 241 -5.18 40.15 36.07
N PRO A 242 -6.13 39.32 36.56
CA PRO A 242 -5.85 38.26 37.51
C PRO A 242 -5.00 37.13 36.91
N ARG A 243 -4.02 36.63 37.67
CA ARG A 243 -3.19 35.47 37.27
C ARG A 243 -3.85 34.16 37.67
N GLY A 244 -3.61 33.10 36.89
CA GLY A 244 -4.14 31.76 37.18
C GLY A 244 -5.65 31.62 36.95
N VAL A 245 -6.20 32.36 35.98
CA VAL A 245 -7.61 32.27 35.60
C VAL A 245 -7.97 30.88 35.05
N SER A 246 -9.23 30.49 35.21
CA SER A 246 -9.76 29.30 34.56
C SER A 246 -9.90 29.50 33.04
N GLY A 247 -9.95 28.42 32.28
CA GLY A 247 -10.15 28.48 30.83
C GLY A 247 -11.46 29.17 30.42
N ASP A 248 -12.50 29.08 31.26
CA ASP A 248 -13.79 29.73 31.02
C ASP A 248 -13.71 31.24 31.24
N MET A 249 -13.07 31.69 32.32
CA MET A 249 -12.82 33.12 32.56
C MET A 249 -11.94 33.73 31.46
N ALA A 250 -10.93 33.01 30.99
CA ALA A 250 -10.11 33.46 29.86
C ALA A 250 -10.91 33.53 28.55
N ALA A 251 -11.92 32.66 28.37
CA ALA A 251 -12.77 32.66 27.18
C ALA A 251 -13.81 33.81 27.18
N GLU A 252 -14.21 34.29 28.36
CA GLU A 252 -15.13 35.42 28.53
C GLU A 252 -14.46 36.78 28.36
N ASN A 253 -13.13 36.87 28.47
CA ASN A 253 -12.38 38.11 28.29
C ASN A 253 -12.50 38.67 26.85
N GLU A 254 -12.95 39.93 26.71
CA GLU A 254 -13.21 40.56 25.41
C GLU A 254 -11.95 40.71 24.54
N ASP A 255 -10.80 41.04 25.14
CA ASP A 255 -9.55 41.25 24.39
C ASP A 255 -9.02 39.92 23.84
N VAL A 256 -9.11 38.85 24.64
CA VAL A 256 -8.82 37.48 24.17
C VAL A 256 -9.75 37.08 23.03
N GLN A 257 -11.04 37.42 23.09
CA GLN A 257 -11.98 37.14 22.00
C GLN A 257 -11.63 37.91 20.73
N LYS A 258 -11.26 39.20 20.83
CA LYS A 258 -10.82 40.04 19.70
C LYS A 258 -9.54 39.50 19.05
N ILE A 259 -8.62 38.91 19.82
CA ILE A 259 -7.41 38.27 19.29
C ILE A 259 -7.74 36.93 18.61
N ILE A 260 -8.64 36.13 19.18
CA ILE A 260 -8.99 34.79 18.66
C ILE A 260 -9.85 34.85 17.40
N ALA A 261 -10.74 35.83 17.27
CA ALA A 261 -11.66 35.94 16.13
C ALA A 261 -10.97 35.87 14.75
N PRO A 262 -9.97 36.73 14.43
CA PRO A 262 -9.29 36.66 13.13
C PRO A 262 -8.45 35.38 12.96
N ARG A 263 -7.95 34.80 14.07
CA ARG A 263 -7.20 33.52 14.03
C ARG A 263 -8.11 32.35 13.66
N LEU A 264 -9.36 32.35 14.14
CA LEU A 264 -10.37 31.34 13.78
C LEU A 264 -10.69 31.40 12.29
N GLU A 265 -10.89 32.59 11.74
CA GLU A 265 -11.16 32.79 10.31
C GLU A 265 -10.00 32.27 9.46
N LYS A 266 -8.77 32.75 9.71
CA LYS A 266 -7.57 32.27 9.00
C LYS A 266 -7.37 30.76 9.13
N LEU A 267 -7.65 30.17 10.31
CA LEU A 267 -7.54 28.72 10.51
C LEU A 267 -8.59 27.94 9.70
N MET A 268 -9.83 28.43 9.62
CA MET A 268 -10.88 27.82 8.81
C MET A 268 -10.57 27.92 7.31
N ASP A 269 -10.01 29.04 6.85
CA ASP A 269 -9.61 29.23 5.46
C ASP A 269 -8.50 28.24 5.05
N ILE A 270 -7.47 28.12 5.89
CA ILE A 270 -6.39 27.14 5.67
C ILE A 270 -6.94 25.71 5.68
N ALA A 271 -7.84 25.37 6.62
CA ALA A 271 -8.44 24.05 6.69
C ALA A 271 -9.30 23.73 5.45
N ASN A 272 -10.05 24.70 4.92
CA ASN A 272 -10.80 24.54 3.68
C ASN A 272 -9.86 24.32 2.49
N ALA A 273 -8.79 25.10 2.37
CA ALA A 273 -7.81 24.91 1.29
C ALA A 273 -7.17 23.50 1.31
N PHE A 274 -6.83 22.99 2.49
CA PHE A 274 -6.34 21.61 2.65
C PHE A 274 -7.39 20.59 2.23
N LEU A 275 -8.63 20.76 2.70
CA LEU A 275 -9.73 19.85 2.37
C LEU A 275 -10.00 19.83 0.85
N ASP A 276 -10.02 20.99 0.20
CA ASP A 276 -10.25 21.12 -1.23
C ASP A 276 -9.13 20.47 -2.05
N THR A 277 -7.88 20.62 -1.61
CA THR A 277 -6.72 19.95 -2.22
C THR A 277 -6.84 18.43 -2.12
N ILE A 278 -7.21 17.91 -0.94
CA ILE A 278 -7.42 16.47 -0.75
C ILE A 278 -8.57 15.97 -1.61
N MET A 279 -9.70 16.67 -1.63
CA MET A 279 -10.90 16.26 -2.36
C MET A 279 -10.71 16.27 -3.88
N SER A 280 -9.94 17.24 -4.41
CA SER A 280 -9.62 17.32 -5.84
C SER A 280 -8.62 16.27 -6.31
N SER A 281 -7.88 15.64 -5.38
CA SER A 281 -6.86 14.63 -5.69
C SER A 281 -7.38 13.18 -5.80
N MET A 282 -8.70 12.96 -5.86
CA MET A 282 -9.32 11.63 -5.82
C MET A 282 -8.74 10.62 -6.83
N GLU A 283 -8.47 11.05 -8.06
CA GLU A 283 -7.95 10.18 -9.12
C GLU A 283 -6.52 9.68 -8.85
N HIS A 284 -5.78 10.40 -8.01
CA HIS A 284 -4.40 10.06 -7.64
C HIS A 284 -4.34 9.12 -6.43
N VAL A 285 -5.47 8.86 -5.76
CA VAL A 285 -5.49 7.95 -4.61
C VAL A 285 -5.15 6.53 -5.08
N PRO A 286 -4.13 5.87 -4.50
CA PRO A 286 -3.73 4.52 -4.89
C PRO A 286 -4.88 3.52 -4.84
N TYR A 287 -4.93 2.62 -5.84
CA TYR A 287 -5.98 1.62 -5.99
C TYR A 287 -6.25 0.83 -4.70
N GLY A 288 -5.21 0.27 -4.09
CA GLY A 288 -5.40 -0.56 -2.90
C GLY A 288 -5.90 0.20 -1.68
N ILE A 289 -5.59 1.51 -1.54
CA ILE A 289 -6.19 2.36 -0.49
C ILE A 289 -7.70 2.53 -0.75
N ARG A 290 -8.09 2.84 -1.99
CA ARG A 290 -9.50 2.94 -2.39
C ARG A 290 -10.25 1.62 -2.21
N TRP A 291 -9.60 0.51 -2.54
CA TRP A 291 -10.16 -0.83 -2.39
C TRP A 291 -10.34 -1.21 -0.91
N ILE A 292 -9.39 -0.88 -0.02
CA ILE A 292 -9.57 -1.06 1.43
C ILE A 292 -10.76 -0.24 1.93
N CYS A 293 -10.92 1.01 1.48
CA CYS A 293 -12.10 1.83 1.78
C CYS A 293 -13.40 1.14 1.32
N LYS A 294 -13.42 0.60 0.10
CA LYS A 294 -14.55 -0.20 -0.43
C LYS A 294 -14.86 -1.41 0.46
N GLN A 295 -13.84 -2.15 0.91
CA GLN A 295 -14.04 -3.29 1.81
C GLN A 295 -14.60 -2.87 3.16
N ILE A 296 -14.07 -1.79 3.78
CA ILE A 296 -14.61 -1.24 5.03
C ILE A 296 -16.10 -0.90 4.86
N ARG A 297 -16.46 -0.24 3.76
CA ARG A 297 -17.85 0.11 3.44
C ARG A 297 -18.74 -1.13 3.32
N SER A 298 -18.30 -2.13 2.54
CA SER A 298 -19.04 -3.36 2.28
C SER A 298 -19.26 -4.17 3.58
N LEU A 299 -18.18 -4.40 4.33
CA LEU A 299 -18.22 -5.13 5.60
C LEU A 299 -19.08 -4.43 6.65
N THR A 300 -19.04 -3.09 6.70
CA THR A 300 -19.90 -2.31 7.59
C THR A 300 -21.37 -2.50 7.25
N LYS A 301 -21.75 -2.36 5.98
CA LYS A 301 -23.14 -2.56 5.54
C LYS A 301 -23.61 -4.00 5.76
N ARG A 302 -22.72 -4.98 5.60
CA ARG A 302 -23.03 -6.41 5.84
C ARG A 302 -23.26 -6.69 7.32
N LYS A 303 -22.39 -6.21 8.21
CA LYS A 303 -22.50 -6.47 9.66
C LYS A 303 -23.55 -5.60 10.34
N TYR A 304 -23.72 -4.36 9.88
CA TYR A 304 -24.65 -3.39 10.44
C TYR A 304 -25.57 -2.84 9.33
N PRO A 305 -26.59 -3.61 8.88
CA PRO A 305 -27.49 -3.20 7.79
C PRO A 305 -28.23 -1.89 8.07
N ASN A 306 -28.50 -1.60 9.35
CA ASN A 306 -29.20 -0.39 9.80
C ASN A 306 -28.24 0.78 10.10
N ALA A 307 -26.93 0.63 9.82
CA ALA A 307 -25.98 1.72 10.01
C ALA A 307 -26.33 2.89 9.07
N THR A 308 -26.37 4.09 9.62
CA THR A 308 -26.56 5.30 8.81
C THR A 308 -25.36 5.49 7.88
N GLU A 309 -25.59 6.16 6.74
CA GLU A 309 -24.52 6.50 5.80
C GLU A 309 -23.38 7.27 6.48
N TYR A 310 -23.73 8.15 7.41
CA TYR A 310 -22.77 8.87 8.24
C TYR A 310 -21.88 7.95 9.07
N SER A 311 -22.46 6.93 9.72
CA SER A 311 -21.71 5.96 10.51
C SER A 311 -20.74 5.15 9.63
N VAL A 312 -21.18 4.76 8.42
CA VAL A 312 -20.34 4.08 7.44
C VAL A 312 -19.18 4.99 7.00
N CYS A 313 -19.47 6.24 6.63
CA CYS A 313 -18.46 7.23 6.27
C CYS A 313 -17.47 7.47 7.41
N SER A 314 -17.91 7.43 8.66
CA SER A 314 -17.02 7.62 9.81
C SER A 314 -16.00 6.48 9.99
N LEU A 315 -16.33 5.24 9.62
CA LEU A 315 -15.35 4.15 9.61
C LEU A 315 -14.34 4.30 8.47
N ILE A 316 -14.81 4.71 7.28
CA ILE A 316 -13.94 4.99 6.13
C ILE A 316 -12.99 6.16 6.46
N GLY A 317 -13.52 7.24 7.03
CA GLY A 317 -12.74 8.40 7.50
C GLY A 317 -11.77 8.04 8.63
N GLY A 318 -12.12 7.05 9.46
CA GLY A 318 -11.21 6.46 10.45
C GLY A 318 -10.02 5.73 9.84
N PHE A 319 -10.10 5.25 8.59
CA PHE A 319 -8.92 4.76 7.88
C PHE A 319 -8.24 5.91 7.12
N PHE A 320 -8.98 6.58 6.24
CA PHE A 320 -8.41 7.56 5.30
C PHE A 320 -7.85 8.81 5.99
N PHE A 321 -8.58 9.43 6.92
CA PHE A 321 -8.07 10.62 7.61
C PHE A 321 -7.19 10.24 8.80
N LEU A 322 -7.68 9.40 9.71
CA LEU A 322 -6.97 9.13 10.97
C LEU A 322 -5.66 8.35 10.79
N ARG A 323 -5.58 7.42 9.82
CA ARG A 323 -4.41 6.53 9.65
C ARG A 323 -3.56 6.82 8.43
N PHE A 324 -3.99 7.73 7.58
CA PHE A 324 -3.25 8.05 6.36
C PHE A 324 -2.94 9.54 6.26
N ILE A 325 -3.94 10.41 6.12
CA ILE A 325 -3.72 11.85 5.93
C ILE A 325 -3.20 12.56 7.19
N ASN A 326 -3.92 12.44 8.32
CA ASN A 326 -3.65 13.25 9.51
C ASN A 326 -2.27 12.98 10.14
N PRO A 327 -1.77 11.73 10.23
CA PRO A 327 -0.41 11.49 10.69
C PRO A 327 0.64 12.24 9.86
N ALA A 328 0.45 12.31 8.54
CA ALA A 328 1.35 13.02 7.64
C ALA A 328 1.29 14.55 7.83
N ILE A 329 0.11 15.10 8.15
CA ILE A 329 -0.05 16.52 8.48
C ILE A 329 0.61 16.87 9.83
N VAL A 330 0.44 16.03 10.85
CA VAL A 330 0.96 16.30 12.20
C VAL A 330 2.48 16.15 12.28
N THR A 331 3.03 15.15 11.60
CA THR A 331 4.47 14.85 11.60
C THR A 331 5.04 14.82 10.17
N PRO A 332 5.06 15.95 9.44
CA PRO A 332 5.41 15.96 8.02
C PRO A 332 6.85 15.51 7.73
N ASN A 333 7.78 15.74 8.66
CA ASN A 333 9.16 15.27 8.54
C ASN A 333 9.25 13.73 8.50
N ALA A 334 8.50 13.04 9.37
CA ALA A 334 8.45 11.57 9.42
C ALA A 334 7.79 10.94 8.18
N TYR A 335 7.16 11.75 7.34
CA TYR A 335 6.57 11.36 6.06
C TYR A 335 7.34 11.95 4.86
N MET A 336 8.53 12.50 5.08
CA MET A 336 9.40 13.12 4.07
C MET A 336 8.69 14.20 3.23
N LEU A 337 7.74 14.92 3.84
CA LEU A 337 7.00 16.00 3.19
C LEU A 337 7.73 17.34 3.28
N VAL A 338 8.67 17.46 4.21
CA VAL A 338 9.44 18.67 4.53
C VAL A 338 10.89 18.28 4.85
N GLU A 339 11.83 19.18 4.61
CA GLU A 339 13.27 18.93 4.84
C GLU A 339 13.70 19.10 6.30
N SER A 340 12.98 19.92 7.06
CA SER A 340 13.33 20.25 8.45
C SER A 340 12.11 20.21 9.36
N MET A 341 12.37 20.00 10.66
CA MET A 341 11.30 19.93 11.65
C MET A 341 10.59 21.29 11.76
N PRO A 342 9.25 21.36 11.62
CA PRO A 342 8.53 22.62 11.73
C PRO A 342 8.72 23.29 13.09
N GLN A 343 8.81 24.63 13.09
CA GLN A 343 8.87 25.42 14.31
C GLN A 343 7.58 25.27 15.15
N LYS A 344 7.62 25.77 16.39
CA LYS A 344 6.53 25.61 17.37
C LYS A 344 5.17 26.08 16.83
N ASN A 345 5.09 27.23 16.16
CA ASN A 345 3.84 27.81 15.68
C ASN A 345 3.26 27.02 14.50
N PRO A 346 3.97 26.81 13.36
CA PRO A 346 3.46 25.98 12.27
C PRO A 346 3.09 24.56 12.70
N ARG A 347 3.89 23.93 13.58
CA ARG A 347 3.58 22.60 14.14
C ARG A 347 2.26 22.59 14.91
N ARG A 348 1.99 23.64 15.70
CA ARG A 348 0.73 23.79 16.42
C ARG A 348 -0.44 23.96 15.47
N THR A 349 -0.28 24.77 14.41
CA THR A 349 -1.28 24.97 13.37
C THR A 349 -1.61 23.67 12.64
N LEU A 350 -0.60 22.93 12.18
CA LEU A 350 -0.77 21.61 11.55
C LEU A 350 -1.53 20.63 12.46
N THR A 351 -1.24 20.65 13.77
CA THR A 351 -1.96 19.83 14.75
C THR A 351 -3.43 20.24 14.85
N LEU A 352 -3.73 21.53 14.88
CA LEU A 352 -5.12 22.03 14.90
C LEU A 352 -5.87 21.64 13.62
N MET A 353 -5.24 21.77 12.46
CA MET A 353 -5.82 21.36 11.19
C MET A 353 -6.13 19.86 11.14
N ALA A 354 -5.18 19.01 11.56
CA ALA A 354 -5.42 17.57 11.62
C ALA A 354 -6.60 17.23 12.54
N LYS A 355 -6.75 17.92 13.68
CA LYS A 355 -7.93 17.79 14.54
C LYS A 355 -9.22 18.26 13.87
N MET A 356 -9.21 19.36 13.13
CA MET A 356 -10.36 19.85 12.38
C MET A 356 -10.81 18.85 11.31
N LEU A 357 -9.87 18.34 10.51
CA LEU A 357 -10.14 17.29 9.52
C LEU A 357 -10.64 16.00 10.19
N GLN A 358 -10.06 15.64 11.34
CA GLN A 358 -10.51 14.46 12.09
C GLN A 358 -11.94 14.62 12.63
N ASN A 359 -12.27 15.80 13.14
CA ASN A 359 -13.62 16.13 13.63
C ASN A 359 -14.64 16.22 12.51
N LEU A 360 -14.21 16.56 11.29
CA LEU A 360 -15.05 16.51 10.09
C LEU A 360 -15.31 15.07 9.64
N ALA A 361 -14.29 14.21 9.66
CA ALA A 361 -14.39 12.81 9.26
C ALA A 361 -15.12 11.92 10.30
N ASN A 362 -15.17 12.34 11.57
CA ASN A 362 -15.81 11.62 12.67
C ASN A 362 -16.96 12.41 13.28
N LYS A 363 -17.68 11.80 14.24
CA LYS A 363 -18.60 12.53 15.10
C LYS A 363 -17.80 13.49 16.00
N PRO A 364 -18.07 14.80 15.97
CA PRO A 364 -17.37 15.74 16.84
C PRO A 364 -17.59 15.36 18.31
N SER A 365 -16.51 15.29 19.08
CA SER A 365 -16.56 15.12 20.53
C SER A 365 -15.72 16.20 21.18
N TYR A 366 -16.38 17.25 21.66
CA TYR A 366 -15.73 18.41 22.27
C TYR A 366 -15.58 18.32 23.78
N SER A 367 -15.81 17.14 24.36
CA SER A 367 -15.81 16.92 25.81
C SER A 367 -14.47 17.21 26.48
N LYS A 368 -13.37 17.24 25.73
CA LYS A 368 -12.02 17.51 26.23
C LYS A 368 -11.46 18.89 25.86
N GLU A 369 -12.02 19.55 24.84
CA GLU A 369 -11.49 20.80 24.28
C GLU A 369 -12.63 21.74 23.85
N THR A 370 -13.35 22.30 24.83
CA THR A 370 -14.53 23.17 24.62
C THR A 370 -14.24 24.34 23.68
N TYR A 371 -13.01 24.88 23.68
CA TYR A 371 -12.62 25.98 22.81
C TYR A 371 -12.71 25.65 21.30
N MET A 372 -12.66 24.37 20.92
CA MET A 372 -12.79 23.94 19.51
C MET A 372 -14.23 24.01 19.00
N ILE A 373 -15.24 24.21 19.85
CA ILE A 373 -16.65 24.37 19.44
C ILE A 373 -16.81 25.55 18.47
N LYS A 374 -15.99 26.61 18.60
CA LYS A 374 -16.01 27.76 17.68
C LYS A 374 -15.63 27.40 16.23
N LEU A 375 -15.08 26.21 15.99
CA LEU A 375 -14.75 25.68 14.66
C LEU A 375 -15.88 24.83 14.05
N ASN A 376 -17.02 24.66 14.73
CA ASN A 376 -18.19 23.96 14.17
C ASN A 376 -18.65 24.45 12.79
N PRO A 377 -18.61 25.76 12.46
CA PRO A 377 -18.97 26.22 11.13
C PRO A 377 -18.19 25.50 10.01
N PHE A 378 -16.90 25.20 10.22
CA PHE A 378 -16.11 24.42 9.27
C PHE A 378 -16.68 23.00 9.07
N VAL A 379 -17.08 22.33 10.16
CA VAL A 379 -17.65 20.97 10.10
C VAL A 379 -19.02 21.00 9.42
N ASP A 380 -19.89 21.93 9.80
CA ASP A 380 -21.24 22.03 9.27
C ASP A 380 -21.27 22.34 7.78
N ASN A 381 -20.37 23.20 7.32
CA ASN A 381 -20.25 23.57 5.90
C ASN A 381 -19.66 22.45 5.04
N ASN A 382 -18.87 21.54 5.60
CA ASN A 382 -18.14 20.53 4.84
C ASN A 382 -18.64 19.08 5.01
N LYS A 383 -19.50 18.79 5.99
CA LYS A 383 -19.96 17.41 6.29
C LYS A 383 -20.59 16.68 5.10
N GLN A 384 -21.34 17.38 4.25
CA GLN A 384 -21.95 16.76 3.07
C GLN A 384 -20.90 16.47 1.98
N ARG A 385 -20.00 17.44 1.74
CA ARG A 385 -18.91 17.36 0.76
C ARG A 385 -17.99 16.19 1.08
N ILE A 386 -17.61 16.03 2.35
CA ILE A 386 -16.71 14.95 2.77
C ILE A 386 -17.37 13.57 2.67
N ASN A 387 -18.65 13.43 3.03
CA ASN A 387 -19.35 12.15 2.92
C ASN A 387 -19.47 11.72 1.45
N LYS A 388 -19.75 12.67 0.56
CA LYS A 388 -19.75 12.41 -0.89
C LYS A 388 -18.38 11.92 -1.36
N PHE A 389 -17.30 12.63 -1.00
CA PHE A 389 -15.94 12.23 -1.32
C PHE A 389 -15.59 10.82 -0.82
N LEU A 390 -15.91 10.50 0.44
CA LEU A 390 -15.62 9.19 1.04
C LEU A 390 -16.41 8.05 0.37
N ASN A 391 -17.62 8.32 -0.11
CA ASN A 391 -18.39 7.34 -0.87
C ASN A 391 -17.78 7.09 -2.26
N GLU A 392 -17.43 8.15 -2.98
CA GLU A 392 -16.80 8.08 -4.30
C GLU A 392 -15.41 7.40 -4.24
N LEU A 393 -14.70 7.56 -3.13
CA LEU A 393 -13.43 6.87 -2.87
C LEU A 393 -13.57 5.35 -2.99
N CYS A 394 -14.72 4.80 -2.58
CA CYS A 394 -15.02 3.37 -2.60
C CYS A 394 -15.47 2.83 -3.96
N GLU A 395 -15.68 3.68 -4.97
CA GLU A 395 -16.10 3.27 -6.30
C GLU A 395 -14.91 2.79 -7.14
N VAL A 396 -14.51 1.53 -6.89
CA VAL A 396 -13.42 0.85 -7.59
C VAL A 396 -13.78 -0.60 -7.95
N GLY A 397 -13.31 -1.06 -9.10
CA GLY A 397 -13.47 -2.45 -9.57
C GLY A 397 -12.72 -3.44 -8.68
N ASP A 398 -13.17 -4.70 -8.68
CA ASP A 398 -12.46 -5.80 -8.03
C ASP A 398 -11.34 -6.35 -8.92
N PHE A 399 -10.39 -7.04 -8.30
CA PHE A 399 -9.19 -7.54 -8.97
C PHE A 399 -9.13 -9.08 -9.09
N PHE A 400 -10.16 -9.80 -8.63
CA PHE A 400 -10.13 -11.27 -8.54
C PHE A 400 -9.82 -11.95 -9.88
N GLU A 401 -10.47 -11.53 -10.97
CA GLU A 401 -10.20 -12.05 -12.31
C GLU A 401 -8.75 -11.80 -12.76
N SER A 402 -8.19 -10.61 -12.47
CA SER A 402 -6.78 -10.35 -12.77
C SER A 402 -5.82 -11.15 -11.90
N LEU A 403 -6.17 -11.39 -10.63
CA LEU A 403 -5.35 -12.17 -9.71
C LEU A 403 -5.29 -13.64 -10.14
N GLU A 404 -6.41 -14.22 -10.55
CA GLU A 404 -6.44 -15.59 -11.08
C GLU A 404 -5.46 -15.73 -12.26
N MET A 405 -5.55 -14.83 -13.24
CA MET A 405 -4.63 -14.81 -14.39
C MET A 405 -3.17 -14.63 -13.97
N ASP A 406 -2.90 -13.71 -13.03
CA ASP A 406 -1.55 -13.45 -12.52
C ASP A 406 -0.97 -14.67 -11.76
N GLN A 407 -1.79 -15.43 -11.03
CA GLN A 407 -1.38 -16.66 -10.34
C GLN A 407 -0.98 -17.75 -11.35
N TYR A 408 -1.77 -17.95 -12.41
CA TYR A 408 -1.42 -18.90 -13.46
C TYR A 408 -0.12 -18.51 -14.19
N MET A 409 0.06 -17.23 -14.49
CA MET A 409 1.31 -16.75 -15.10
C MET A 409 2.51 -16.97 -14.18
N ALA A 410 2.35 -16.85 -12.86
CA ALA A 410 3.45 -17.10 -11.93
C ALA A 410 3.88 -18.57 -11.88
N LEU A 411 2.96 -19.51 -12.02
CA LEU A 411 3.27 -20.95 -12.13
C LEU A 411 4.07 -21.29 -13.40
N SER A 412 4.10 -20.39 -14.38
CA SER A 412 4.93 -20.52 -15.59
C SER A 412 6.33 -19.90 -15.45
N LYS A 413 6.58 -19.06 -14.43
CA LYS A 413 7.90 -18.46 -14.19
C LYS A 413 8.82 -19.51 -13.54
N LYS A 414 9.92 -19.86 -14.22
CA LYS A 414 10.87 -20.86 -13.76
C LYS A 414 11.74 -20.44 -12.58
N ASP A 415 11.93 -19.14 -12.36
CA ASP A 415 12.86 -18.61 -11.35
C ASP A 415 12.16 -17.63 -10.41
N LEU A 416 11.40 -18.15 -9.44
CA LEU A 416 10.82 -17.34 -8.37
C LEU A 416 11.84 -17.30 -7.20
N SER A 417 12.34 -16.12 -6.83
CA SER A 417 13.23 -15.95 -5.67
C SER A 417 12.74 -14.84 -4.74
N LEU A 418 13.12 -14.96 -3.47
CA LEU A 418 12.78 -14.01 -2.41
C LEU A 418 14.04 -13.56 -1.68
N SER A 419 14.31 -12.26 -1.72
CA SER A 419 15.35 -11.61 -0.91
C SER A 419 14.85 -11.40 0.52
N ILE A 420 15.25 -12.26 1.45
CA ILE A 420 14.82 -12.25 2.86
C ILE A 420 16.03 -12.30 3.79
N THR A 421 15.94 -11.70 4.98
CA THR A 421 17.00 -11.80 6.01
C THR A 421 16.82 -13.04 6.89
N LEU A 422 17.91 -13.53 7.48
CA LEU A 422 17.85 -14.69 8.39
C LEU A 422 16.87 -14.47 9.55
N ASN A 423 16.88 -13.28 10.16
CA ASN A 423 15.98 -12.97 11.26
C ASN A 423 14.50 -12.85 10.83
N GLU A 424 14.22 -12.45 9.59
CA GLU A 424 12.85 -12.50 9.06
C GLU A 424 12.38 -13.94 8.86
N VAL A 425 13.25 -14.82 8.36
CA VAL A 425 12.98 -16.27 8.26
C VAL A 425 12.71 -16.86 9.64
N TYR A 426 13.63 -16.67 10.58
CA TYR A 426 13.56 -17.27 11.91
C TYR A 426 12.39 -16.72 12.72
N ASN A 427 12.15 -15.41 12.69
CA ASN A 427 11.01 -14.81 13.39
C ASN A 427 9.68 -15.32 12.83
N THR A 428 9.56 -15.42 11.49
CA THR A 428 8.34 -15.95 10.87
C THR A 428 8.14 -17.42 11.27
N HIS A 429 9.21 -18.21 11.28
CA HIS A 429 9.17 -19.59 11.74
C HIS A 429 8.71 -19.70 13.20
N THR A 430 9.30 -18.92 14.10
CA THR A 430 8.93 -18.90 15.53
C THR A 430 7.45 -18.55 15.72
N LEU A 431 6.94 -17.52 15.04
CA LEU A 431 5.54 -17.11 15.14
C LEU A 431 4.58 -18.18 14.59
N LEU A 432 4.95 -18.86 13.51
CA LEU A 432 4.17 -19.96 12.95
C LEU A 432 4.16 -21.18 13.88
N GLU A 433 5.30 -21.51 14.50
CA GLU A 433 5.44 -22.62 15.45
C GLU A 433 4.61 -22.37 16.72
N GLN A 434 4.65 -21.15 17.27
CA GLN A 434 3.88 -20.75 18.45
C GLN A 434 2.36 -20.91 18.27
N HIS A 435 1.86 -20.68 17.06
CA HIS A 435 0.43 -20.69 16.74
C HIS A 435 0.02 -21.85 15.83
N LEU A 436 0.86 -22.89 15.71
CA LEU A 436 0.68 -23.96 14.73
C LEU A 436 -0.65 -24.72 14.88
N ASP A 437 -1.08 -24.96 16.12
CA ASP A 437 -2.31 -25.69 16.42
C ASP A 437 -3.57 -24.94 15.97
N GLU A 438 -3.55 -23.60 16.02
CA GLU A 438 -4.65 -22.76 15.55
C GLU A 438 -4.60 -22.55 14.02
N LEU A 439 -3.40 -22.43 13.45
CA LEU A 439 -3.19 -22.20 12.02
C LEU A 439 -3.44 -23.44 11.16
N ALA A 440 -3.05 -24.61 11.66
CA ALA A 440 -3.08 -25.88 10.95
C ALA A 440 -3.45 -27.01 11.94
N PRO A 441 -4.74 -27.15 12.30
CA PRO A 441 -5.19 -28.08 13.33
C PRO A 441 -5.11 -29.55 12.92
N THR A 442 -5.15 -29.84 11.61
CA THR A 442 -5.07 -31.19 11.05
C THR A 442 -3.67 -31.49 10.53
N ASP A 443 -3.19 -32.73 10.74
CA ASP A 443 -1.87 -33.19 10.27
C ASP A 443 -1.73 -33.25 8.74
N ALA A 444 -2.84 -33.18 8.01
CA ALA A 444 -2.87 -33.11 6.54
C ALA A 444 -2.54 -31.71 5.99
N HIS A 445 -2.50 -30.66 6.82
CA HIS A 445 -2.20 -29.32 6.34
C HIS A 445 -0.75 -29.18 5.89
N HIS A 446 -0.54 -28.67 4.67
CA HIS A 446 0.77 -28.42 4.07
C HIS A 446 1.72 -27.62 4.98
N LEU A 447 1.19 -26.61 5.69
CA LEU A 447 1.97 -25.79 6.63
C LEU A 447 2.59 -26.63 7.75
N ARG A 448 1.82 -27.54 8.35
CA ARG A 448 2.28 -28.41 9.44
C ARG A 448 3.29 -29.45 8.95
N ILE A 449 3.10 -29.99 7.75
CA ILE A 449 4.06 -30.92 7.13
C ILE A 449 5.41 -30.22 6.95
N VAL A 450 5.43 -29.00 6.42
CA VAL A 450 6.70 -28.27 6.18
C VAL A 450 7.38 -27.85 7.48
N LEU A 451 6.63 -27.40 8.47
CA LEU A 451 7.19 -27.01 9.77
C LEU A 451 7.74 -28.22 10.53
N SER A 452 7.08 -29.38 10.46
CA SER A 452 7.59 -30.60 11.11
C SER A 452 8.91 -31.10 10.48
N GLU A 453 9.09 -30.92 9.16
CA GLU A 453 10.35 -31.22 8.47
C GLU A 453 11.48 -30.23 8.78
N LEU A 454 11.14 -28.95 9.00
CA LEU A 454 12.10 -27.90 9.37
C LEU A 454 12.65 -28.07 10.79
N GLY A 455 11.88 -28.69 11.69
CA GLY A 455 12.21 -28.84 13.10
C GLY A 455 12.04 -27.52 13.88
N PRO A 456 12.62 -27.40 15.09
CA PRO A 456 12.42 -26.23 15.94
C PRO A 456 12.99 -24.94 15.34
N ALA A 457 12.32 -23.82 15.57
CA ALA A 457 12.78 -22.53 15.07
C ALA A 457 14.15 -22.13 15.65
N PRO A 458 15.13 -21.73 14.80
CA PRO A 458 16.39 -21.17 15.28
C PRO A 458 16.18 -19.86 16.03
N ALA A 459 17.05 -19.56 16.99
CA ALA A 459 17.09 -18.25 17.64
C ALA A 459 17.53 -17.16 16.65
N GLN A 460 17.03 -15.95 16.84
CA GLN A 460 17.47 -14.79 16.07
C GLN A 460 18.97 -14.54 16.29
N VAL A 461 19.65 -14.16 15.22
CA VAL A 461 21.09 -13.87 15.22
C VAL A 461 21.33 -12.38 15.45
N SER A 462 22.56 -12.05 15.83
CA SER A 462 22.99 -10.66 16.01
C SER A 462 22.83 -9.85 14.71
N ARG A 463 22.74 -8.51 14.79
CA ARG A 463 22.62 -7.65 13.60
C ARG A 463 23.76 -7.88 12.60
N SER A 464 24.98 -8.11 13.08
CA SER A 464 26.17 -8.40 12.26
C SER A 464 26.07 -9.73 11.47
N GLU A 465 25.32 -10.69 12.00
CA GLU A 465 25.14 -12.01 11.41
C GLU A 465 23.82 -12.13 10.61
N ASN A 466 22.95 -11.13 10.71
CA ASN A 466 21.64 -11.09 10.04
C ASN A 466 21.78 -10.77 8.54
N LYS A 467 22.36 -11.70 7.80
CA LYS A 467 22.62 -11.56 6.36
C LYS A 467 21.34 -11.66 5.55
N THR A 468 21.35 -10.99 4.39
CA THR A 468 20.30 -11.15 3.37
C THR A 468 20.63 -12.37 2.52
N ILE A 469 19.64 -13.23 2.32
CA ILE A 469 19.73 -14.44 1.51
C ILE A 469 18.73 -14.36 0.34
N GLU A 470 19.15 -14.88 -0.81
CA GLU A 470 18.25 -15.18 -1.92
C GLU A 470 17.68 -16.59 -1.73
N LEU A 471 16.38 -16.64 -1.49
CA LEU A 471 15.64 -17.86 -1.22
C LEU A 471 14.86 -18.28 -2.47
N PRO A 472 15.24 -19.38 -3.15
CA PRO A 472 14.46 -19.89 -4.28
C PRO A 472 13.12 -20.41 -3.78
N LEU A 473 12.03 -19.91 -4.34
CA LEU A 473 10.67 -20.29 -4.00
C LEU A 473 10.18 -21.35 -4.99
N PHE A 474 9.68 -22.46 -4.48
CA PHE A 474 9.09 -23.52 -5.28
C PHE A 474 8.02 -24.22 -4.46
N SER A 475 7.06 -24.84 -5.15
CA SER A 475 6.07 -25.70 -4.49
C SER A 475 6.47 -27.16 -4.64
N ARG A 476 6.34 -27.93 -3.56
CA ARG A 476 6.40 -29.40 -3.63
C ARG A 476 5.08 -30.06 -4.00
N TRP A 477 3.97 -29.31 -3.94
CA TRP A 477 2.61 -29.83 -4.19
C TRP A 477 2.01 -29.31 -5.49
N GLU A 478 2.44 -28.14 -5.95
CA GLU A 478 2.06 -27.56 -7.23
C GLU A 478 3.21 -27.77 -8.21
N THR A 479 2.96 -28.49 -9.30
CA THR A 479 3.95 -28.63 -10.37
C THR A 479 3.93 -27.37 -11.23
N PRO A 480 5.09 -26.72 -11.48
CA PRO A 480 5.17 -25.66 -12.47
C PRO A 480 4.64 -26.16 -13.81
N ILE A 481 3.88 -25.34 -14.53
CA ILE A 481 3.28 -25.73 -15.82
C ILE A 481 4.35 -26.18 -16.83
N SER A 482 5.57 -25.64 -16.71
CA SER A 482 6.71 -26.07 -17.53
C SER A 482 7.14 -27.51 -17.30
N ASP A 483 6.92 -28.06 -16.10
CA ASP A 483 7.28 -29.43 -15.76
C ASP A 483 6.15 -30.42 -16.08
N ILE A 484 4.90 -29.95 -16.18
CA ILE A 484 3.79 -30.70 -16.78
C ILE A 484 4.15 -31.09 -18.23
N ASN A 485 4.77 -30.17 -18.99
CA ASN A 485 5.24 -30.44 -20.35
C ASN A 485 6.36 -31.50 -20.44
N MET A 486 7.11 -31.76 -19.36
CA MET A 486 8.14 -32.81 -19.33
C MET A 486 7.68 -34.13 -18.70
N LEU A 487 6.67 -34.11 -17.82
CA LEU A 487 6.27 -35.27 -17.02
C LEU A 487 4.96 -35.91 -17.46
N THR A 488 4.10 -35.23 -18.22
CA THR A 488 2.80 -35.77 -18.64
C THR A 488 2.82 -36.25 -20.09
N GLY A 489 3.17 -37.52 -20.25
CA GLY A 489 2.65 -38.35 -21.35
C GLY A 489 1.20 -38.81 -21.10
N ASP A 490 0.56 -38.34 -20.02
CA ASP A 490 -0.82 -38.71 -19.67
C ASP A 490 -1.63 -37.51 -19.13
N ASN A 491 -2.68 -37.20 -19.92
CA ASN A 491 -3.86 -36.37 -19.71
C ASN A 491 -4.18 -35.84 -18.30
N SER A 492 -3.88 -34.56 -18.04
CA SER A 492 -4.74 -33.73 -17.17
C SER A 492 -4.97 -32.29 -17.65
N LEU A 493 -4.11 -31.75 -18.53
CA LEU A 493 -4.36 -30.56 -19.35
C LEU A 493 -3.70 -30.78 -20.71
N SER A 494 -4.44 -30.64 -21.80
CA SER A 494 -3.91 -30.78 -23.14
C SER A 494 -3.16 -29.51 -23.56
N GLN A 495 -2.20 -29.61 -24.48
CA GLN A 495 -1.54 -28.46 -25.11
C GLN A 495 -2.55 -27.41 -25.63
N ASN A 496 -3.74 -27.88 -26.01
CA ASN A 496 -4.87 -27.08 -26.47
C ASN A 496 -5.42 -26.16 -25.37
N ASP A 497 -5.44 -26.60 -24.11
CA ASP A 497 -5.96 -25.83 -22.98
C ASP A 497 -5.02 -24.67 -22.61
N ILE A 498 -3.71 -24.89 -22.70
CA ILE A 498 -2.69 -23.85 -22.47
C ILE A 498 -2.78 -22.79 -23.57
N LEU A 499 -2.84 -23.24 -24.83
CA LEU A 499 -2.98 -22.35 -25.98
C LEU A 499 -4.27 -21.53 -25.91
N PHE A 500 -5.37 -22.14 -25.46
CA PHE A 500 -6.67 -21.48 -25.27
C PHE A 500 -6.58 -20.35 -24.23
N MET A 501 -5.97 -20.62 -23.08
CA MET A 501 -5.84 -19.65 -22.00
C MET A 501 -4.89 -18.50 -22.34
N GLU A 502 -3.76 -18.80 -23.00
CA GLU A 502 -2.82 -17.77 -23.46
C GLU A 502 -3.49 -16.86 -24.51
N THR A 503 -4.25 -17.45 -25.43
CA THR A 503 -5.03 -16.69 -26.43
C THR A 503 -6.04 -15.77 -25.74
N LYS A 504 -6.80 -16.28 -24.77
CA LYS A 504 -7.77 -15.49 -24.00
C LYS A 504 -7.11 -14.33 -23.24
N SER A 505 -5.96 -14.57 -22.61
CA SER A 505 -5.19 -13.55 -21.88
C SER A 505 -4.75 -12.39 -22.77
N ILE A 506 -4.22 -12.70 -23.96
CA ILE A 506 -3.77 -11.66 -24.89
C ILE A 506 -4.96 -10.84 -25.40
N PHE A 507 -6.11 -11.47 -25.67
CA PHE A 507 -7.34 -10.75 -26.02
C PHE A 507 -7.81 -9.80 -24.91
N VAL A 508 -7.79 -10.23 -23.63
CA VAL A 508 -8.16 -9.37 -22.50
C VAL A 508 -7.21 -8.17 -22.38
N GLN A 509 -5.90 -8.38 -22.56
CA GLN A 509 -4.92 -7.30 -22.55
C GLN A 509 -5.16 -6.30 -23.71
N LEU A 510 -5.44 -6.82 -24.90
CA LEU A 510 -5.77 -6.02 -26.08
C LEU A 510 -7.04 -5.18 -25.85
N LEU A 511 -8.11 -5.78 -25.31
CA LEU A 511 -9.36 -5.08 -25.00
C LEU A 511 -9.18 -3.99 -23.94
N ARG A 512 -8.36 -4.22 -22.91
CA ARG A 512 -8.03 -3.22 -21.88
C ARG A 512 -7.26 -2.05 -22.46
N SER A 513 -6.34 -2.31 -23.39
CA SER A 513 -5.55 -1.27 -24.06
C SER A 513 -6.34 -0.49 -25.12
N MET A 514 -7.33 -1.11 -25.76
CA MET A 514 -8.16 -0.54 -26.81
C MET A 514 -9.58 -0.24 -26.30
N SER A 515 -9.69 0.64 -25.30
CA SER A 515 -10.95 0.93 -24.59
C SER A 515 -12.10 1.45 -25.46
N GLN A 516 -11.81 1.98 -26.66
CA GLN A 516 -12.80 2.49 -27.62
C GLN A 516 -13.58 1.36 -28.33
N MET A 517 -13.00 0.18 -28.49
CA MET A 517 -13.64 -0.97 -29.16
C MET A 517 -14.44 -1.86 -28.21
N ALA A 518 -14.26 -1.71 -26.90
CA ALA A 518 -14.88 -2.55 -25.88
C ALA A 518 -16.41 -2.38 -25.70
N ARG A 519 -17.07 -1.52 -26.51
CA ARG A 519 -18.50 -1.14 -26.31
C ARG A 519 -19.51 -1.82 -27.25
N ARG A 520 -19.10 -2.67 -28.19
CA ARG A 520 -20.02 -3.38 -29.10
C ARG A 520 -19.59 -4.83 -29.29
N ASN A 521 -20.56 -5.75 -29.36
CA ASN A 521 -20.44 -7.20 -29.59
C ASN A 521 -19.08 -7.61 -30.16
N PHE A 522 -18.31 -8.36 -29.36
CA PHE A 522 -16.92 -8.72 -29.64
C PHE A 522 -16.82 -9.65 -30.85
N VAL A 523 -16.13 -9.20 -31.89
CA VAL A 523 -15.66 -10.06 -32.97
C VAL A 523 -14.15 -10.20 -32.79
N LEU A 524 -13.71 -11.30 -32.16
CA LEU A 524 -12.30 -11.52 -31.79
C LEU A 524 -11.32 -11.35 -32.99
N PRO A 525 -11.62 -11.84 -34.21
CA PRO A 525 -10.78 -11.57 -35.37
C PRO A 525 -10.60 -10.09 -35.69
N ALA A 526 -11.64 -9.27 -35.52
CA ALA A 526 -11.58 -7.83 -35.78
C ALA A 526 -10.76 -7.09 -34.71
N VAL A 527 -10.77 -7.58 -33.46
CA VAL A 527 -9.93 -7.06 -32.37
C VAL A 527 -8.45 -7.38 -32.65
N ALA A 528 -8.15 -8.59 -33.09
CA ALA A 528 -6.80 -9.01 -33.45
C ALA A 528 -6.27 -8.20 -34.66
N GLU A 529 -7.09 -8.00 -35.69
CA GLU A 529 -6.74 -7.23 -36.88
C GLU A 529 -6.57 -5.73 -36.58
N ALA A 530 -7.43 -5.15 -35.75
CA ALA A 530 -7.30 -3.76 -35.30
C ALA A 530 -6.04 -3.55 -34.44
N ALA A 531 -5.69 -4.52 -33.60
CA ALA A 531 -4.44 -4.51 -32.84
C ALA A 531 -3.24 -4.64 -33.79
N ALA A 532 -3.28 -5.56 -34.74
CA ALA A 532 -2.25 -5.80 -35.76
C ALA A 532 -2.01 -4.61 -36.70
N THR A 533 -2.97 -3.70 -36.84
CA THR A 533 -2.88 -2.49 -37.67
C THR A 533 -2.75 -1.20 -36.86
N SER A 534 -2.56 -1.32 -35.53
CA SER A 534 -2.38 -0.19 -34.63
C SER A 534 -1.05 0.54 -34.89
N LYS A 535 -0.98 1.80 -34.46
CA LYS A 535 0.27 2.59 -34.48
C LYS A 535 1.25 2.18 -33.37
N ASP A 536 0.78 1.40 -32.39
CA ASP A 536 1.58 0.90 -31.27
C ASP A 536 2.14 -0.48 -31.60
N ALA A 537 3.47 -0.59 -31.68
CA ALA A 537 4.19 -1.83 -31.99
C ALA A 537 3.86 -2.98 -31.02
N MET A 538 3.56 -2.69 -29.74
CA MET A 538 3.16 -3.73 -28.78
C MET A 538 1.76 -4.29 -29.09
N LEU A 539 0.83 -3.44 -29.53
CA LEU A 539 -0.50 -3.88 -29.95
C LEU A 539 -0.41 -4.67 -31.26
N VAL A 540 0.47 -4.26 -32.17
CA VAL A 540 0.69 -4.97 -33.44
C VAL A 540 1.18 -6.38 -33.18
N ARG A 541 2.22 -6.57 -32.36
CA ARG A 541 2.74 -7.90 -32.04
C ARG A 541 1.72 -8.78 -31.31
N LYS A 542 0.99 -8.21 -30.35
CA LYS A 542 -0.07 -8.94 -29.64
C LYS A 542 -1.22 -9.31 -30.59
N GLY A 543 -1.56 -8.43 -31.53
CA GLY A 543 -2.58 -8.67 -32.55
C GLY A 543 -2.21 -9.79 -33.52
N ILE A 544 -0.96 -9.79 -34.02
CA ILE A 544 -0.45 -10.85 -34.90
C ILE A 544 -0.36 -12.19 -34.14
N LYS A 545 0.26 -12.18 -32.96
CA LYS A 545 0.41 -13.39 -32.14
C LYS A 545 -0.94 -14.01 -31.80
N VAL A 546 -1.91 -13.21 -31.36
CA VAL A 546 -3.23 -13.72 -31.00
C VAL A 546 -4.03 -14.19 -32.23
N ALA A 547 -3.82 -13.59 -33.40
CA ALA A 547 -4.43 -14.05 -34.65
C ALA A 547 -3.90 -15.43 -35.08
N ASP A 548 -2.60 -15.67 -34.93
CA ASP A 548 -1.99 -16.97 -35.23
C ASP A 548 -2.42 -18.04 -34.23
N MET A 549 -2.45 -17.71 -32.93
CA MET A 549 -2.93 -18.64 -31.90
C MET A 549 -4.43 -18.94 -32.03
N LEU A 550 -5.24 -17.97 -32.47
CA LEU A 550 -6.66 -18.19 -32.76
C LEU A 550 -6.85 -19.17 -33.93
N ARG A 551 -6.00 -19.10 -34.96
CA ARG A 551 -5.99 -20.07 -36.07
C ARG A 551 -5.54 -21.44 -35.61
N GLU A 552 -4.50 -21.51 -34.79
CA GLU A 552 -4.00 -22.77 -34.23
C GLU A 552 -5.08 -23.46 -33.37
N LEU A 553 -5.84 -22.71 -32.56
CA LEU A 553 -6.97 -23.25 -31.81
C LEU A 553 -8.16 -23.69 -32.70
N GLU A 554 -8.36 -23.03 -33.83
CA GLU A 554 -9.37 -23.40 -34.84
C GLU A 554 -8.98 -24.70 -35.57
N ASP A 555 -7.71 -24.83 -35.95
CA ASP A 555 -7.14 -26.03 -36.57
C ASP A 555 -7.15 -27.24 -35.62
N LEU A 556 -7.00 -26.99 -34.31
CA LEU A 556 -7.10 -28.00 -33.24
C LEU A 556 -8.56 -28.32 -32.84
N GLY A 557 -9.55 -27.62 -33.40
CA GLY A 557 -10.98 -27.85 -33.16
C GLY A 557 -11.49 -27.43 -31.77
N VAL A 558 -10.71 -26.61 -31.04
CA VAL A 558 -11.00 -26.16 -29.67
C VAL A 558 -11.99 -24.99 -29.67
N VAL A 559 -11.90 -24.14 -30.70
CA VAL A 559 -12.76 -22.98 -30.92
C VAL A 559 -13.26 -22.99 -32.35
N SER A 560 -14.45 -22.43 -32.59
CA SER A 560 -15.04 -22.40 -33.93
C SER A 560 -15.28 -20.99 -34.40
N ARG A 561 -14.87 -20.68 -35.63
CA ARG A 561 -15.27 -19.44 -36.29
C ARG A 561 -16.77 -19.37 -36.57
N MET A 562 -17.45 -20.52 -36.65
CA MET A 562 -18.89 -20.59 -36.92
C MET A 562 -19.75 -20.15 -35.72
N ASP A 563 -19.24 -20.23 -34.50
CA ASP A 563 -19.92 -19.76 -33.29
C ASP A 563 -19.42 -18.38 -32.81
N ASN A 564 -18.64 -17.68 -33.64
CA ASN A 564 -17.97 -16.42 -33.30
C ASN A 564 -16.97 -16.55 -32.13
N TYR A 565 -16.34 -17.72 -31.97
CA TYR A 565 -15.39 -18.02 -30.89
C TYR A 565 -16.04 -17.88 -29.51
N LYS A 566 -17.27 -18.40 -29.37
CA LYS A 566 -18.11 -18.21 -28.18
C LYS A 566 -17.40 -18.55 -26.87
N LEU A 567 -16.65 -19.65 -26.85
CA LEU A 567 -15.85 -20.11 -25.71
C LEU A 567 -14.80 -19.11 -25.22
N LEU A 568 -14.24 -18.28 -26.10
CA LEU A 568 -13.27 -17.24 -25.75
C LEU A 568 -13.94 -15.93 -25.31
N THR A 569 -15.21 -15.73 -25.68
CA THR A 569 -15.99 -14.53 -25.39
C THR A 569 -16.86 -14.62 -24.13
N GLU A 570 -17.16 -15.84 -23.66
CA GLU A 570 -17.71 -16.13 -22.32
C GLU A 570 -16.60 -16.07 -21.26
#